data_AF-A0A8I0KCI3-F1
#
_entry.id   AF-A0A8I0KCI3-F1
#
_cell.length_a   1.000
_cell.length_b   1.000
_cell.length_c   1.000
_cell.angle_alpha   90.00
_cell.angle_beta   90.00
_cell.angle_gamma   90.00
#
_symmetry.space_group_name_H-M   'P 1'
#
loop_
_entity.id
_entity.type
_entity.pdbx_description
1 polymer ?
#
loop_
_entity_poly.entity_id
_entity_poly.type
_entity_poly.pdbx_seq_one_letter_code
_entity_poly.pdbx_strand_id
1 'polypeptide(L)'
;KKEMIKNISNKRLLNENLDIPKLSIMMHEFAHCIDIKRDYLTFNINADNSNKTTILGTNAITPKFRSHVKDLITYQEFGSASTLWKEVFADLYMAGYLYINHPGIADQIVQNWSKLREKNAEDDEGHSTSCWLNIAQKLPKPKTNKELITWSDNIRSTSKCKSDFYKS
;
A
#
# COMPACT_ATOMS: atom_id res chain seq x y z
N LYS A 1 -6.95 -13.88 -8.68
CA LYS A 1 -8.37 -13.54 -9.00
C LYS A 1 -9.38 -14.49 -8.37
N LYS A 2 -9.43 -15.80 -8.72
CA LYS A 2 -10.42 -16.74 -8.14
C LYS A 2 -10.36 -16.84 -6.61
N GLU A 3 -9.16 -16.85 -6.03
CA GLU A 3 -9.00 -16.89 -4.56
C GLU A 3 -9.59 -15.66 -3.86
N MET A 4 -9.60 -14.47 -4.48
CA MET A 4 -10.12 -13.24 -3.85
C MET A 4 -11.61 -13.33 -3.52
N ILE A 5 -12.37 -13.98 -4.38
CA ILE A 5 -13.83 -14.13 -4.26
C ILE A 5 -14.24 -15.47 -3.65
N LYS A 6 -13.28 -16.25 -3.19
CA LYS A 6 -13.54 -17.55 -2.57
C LYS A 6 -14.47 -17.37 -1.36
N ASN A 7 -15.45 -18.25 -1.22
CA ASN A 7 -16.46 -18.21 -0.17
C ASN A 7 -17.37 -16.97 -0.18
N ILE A 8 -17.39 -16.18 -1.27
CA ILE A 8 -18.40 -15.14 -1.49
C ILE A 8 -19.48 -15.71 -2.42
N SER A 9 -20.74 -15.67 -1.98
CA SER A 9 -21.85 -16.16 -2.80
C SER A 9 -21.99 -15.38 -4.11
N ASN A 10 -22.32 -16.07 -5.20
CA ASN A 10 -22.59 -15.42 -6.49
C ASN A 10 -23.66 -14.32 -6.40
N LYS A 11 -24.69 -14.50 -5.57
CA LYS A 11 -25.72 -13.47 -5.33
C LYS A 11 -25.12 -12.16 -4.81
N ARG A 12 -24.22 -12.23 -3.82
CA ARG A 12 -23.52 -11.05 -3.29
C ARG A 12 -22.61 -10.41 -4.32
N LEU A 13 -21.87 -11.21 -5.11
CA LEU A 13 -21.03 -10.69 -6.19
C LEU A 13 -21.83 -9.99 -7.28
N LEU A 14 -22.98 -10.56 -7.67
CA LEU A 14 -23.88 -9.96 -8.66
C LEU A 14 -24.44 -8.62 -8.17
N ASN A 15 -24.73 -8.48 -6.88
CA ASN A 15 -25.23 -7.23 -6.30
C ASN A 15 -24.23 -6.06 -6.40
N GLU A 16 -22.93 -6.34 -6.54
CA GLU A 16 -21.92 -5.28 -6.69
C GLU A 16 -21.89 -4.68 -8.11
N ASN A 17 -22.52 -5.34 -9.09
CA ASN A 17 -22.54 -4.92 -10.50
C ASN A 17 -21.15 -4.64 -11.12
N LEU A 18 -20.07 -5.14 -10.53
CA LEU A 18 -18.68 -4.90 -10.94
C LEU A 18 -17.82 -6.16 -10.76
N ASP A 19 -16.75 -6.27 -11.57
CA ASP A 19 -15.72 -7.30 -11.39
C ASP A 19 -14.79 -6.88 -10.25
N ILE A 20 -15.18 -7.27 -9.03
CA ILE A 20 -14.46 -6.87 -7.81
C ILE A 20 -12.98 -7.27 -7.81
N PRO A 21 -12.58 -8.50 -8.24
CA PRO A 21 -11.16 -8.83 -8.38
C PRO A 21 -10.38 -7.86 -9.27
N LYS A 22 -10.94 -7.47 -10.43
CA LYS A 22 -10.28 -6.50 -11.31
C LYS A 22 -10.22 -5.12 -10.67
N LEU A 23 -11.30 -4.69 -10.02
CA LEU A 23 -11.35 -3.41 -9.32
C LEU A 23 -10.30 -3.35 -8.21
N SER A 24 -10.19 -4.39 -7.38
CA SER A 24 -9.17 -4.46 -6.32
C SER A 24 -7.76 -4.36 -6.89
N ILE A 25 -7.45 -5.11 -7.95
CA ILE A 25 -6.13 -5.02 -8.62
C ILE A 25 -5.90 -3.60 -9.15
N MET A 26 -6.89 -3.02 -9.83
CA MET A 26 -6.79 -1.66 -10.34
C MET A 26 -6.52 -0.64 -9.23
N MET A 27 -7.19 -0.77 -8.08
CA MET A 27 -6.98 0.13 -6.94
C MET A 27 -5.62 -0.06 -6.27
N HIS A 28 -5.08 -1.28 -6.28
CA HIS A 28 -3.72 -1.57 -5.83
C HIS A 28 -2.68 -0.91 -6.76
N GLU A 29 -2.80 -1.10 -8.08
CA GLU A 29 -1.88 -0.46 -9.04
C GLU A 29 -1.98 1.07 -9.00
N PHE A 30 -3.21 1.60 -8.87
CA PHE A 30 -3.42 3.03 -8.69
C PHE A 30 -2.73 3.57 -7.43
N ALA A 31 -2.74 2.80 -6.35
CA ALA A 31 -2.09 3.19 -5.11
C ALA A 31 -0.55 3.28 -5.23
N HIS A 32 0.10 2.44 -6.05
CA HIS A 32 1.52 2.63 -6.37
C HIS A 32 1.78 3.98 -7.03
N CYS A 33 0.93 4.39 -7.98
CA CYS A 33 1.04 5.69 -8.61
C CYS A 33 0.87 6.83 -7.59
N ILE A 34 -0.08 6.70 -6.65
CA ILE A 34 -0.29 7.69 -5.59
C ILE A 34 0.91 7.79 -4.65
N ASP A 35 1.48 6.66 -4.20
CA ASP A 35 2.61 6.66 -3.27
C ASP A 35 3.84 7.35 -3.87
N ILE A 36 4.15 7.04 -5.13
CA ILE A 36 5.28 7.65 -5.86
C ILE A 36 4.99 9.12 -6.20
N LYS A 37 3.76 9.45 -6.62
CA LYS A 37 3.37 10.83 -6.95
C LYS A 37 3.58 11.77 -5.76
N ARG A 38 3.30 11.31 -4.54
CA ARG A 38 3.52 12.11 -3.32
C ARG A 38 4.99 12.51 -3.17
N ASP A 39 5.91 11.66 -3.57
CA ASP A 39 7.34 11.96 -3.52
C ASP A 39 7.75 12.92 -4.63
N TYR A 40 7.31 12.64 -5.87
CA TYR A 40 7.60 13.52 -7.01
C TYR A 40 7.05 14.93 -6.88
N LEU A 41 5.89 15.11 -6.23
CA LEU A 41 5.37 16.45 -5.98
C LEU A 41 6.40 17.30 -5.24
N THR A 42 7.17 16.74 -4.32
CA THR A 42 8.16 17.50 -3.54
C THR A 42 9.47 17.78 -4.28
N PHE A 43 9.68 17.18 -5.46
CA PHE A 43 10.89 17.36 -6.22
C PHE A 43 10.96 18.81 -6.73
N ASN A 44 11.95 19.55 -6.26
CA ASN A 44 12.23 20.95 -6.61
C ASN A 44 11.18 22.00 -6.18
N ILE A 45 10.29 21.70 -5.22
CA ILE A 45 9.28 22.69 -4.77
C ILE A 45 9.89 23.95 -4.14
N ASN A 46 11.09 23.88 -3.55
CA ASN A 46 11.76 25.05 -2.93
C ASN A 46 13.21 25.23 -3.40
N ALA A 47 13.54 24.82 -4.63
CA ALA A 47 14.84 25.15 -5.22
C ALA A 47 14.86 26.62 -5.64
N ASP A 48 14.74 27.53 -4.67
CA ASP A 48 15.11 28.92 -4.86
C ASP A 48 16.60 28.93 -5.23
N ASN A 49 16.93 29.62 -6.31
CA ASN A 49 18.12 29.46 -7.15
C ASN A 49 19.49 29.75 -6.49
N SER A 50 19.71 29.43 -5.21
CA SER A 50 20.95 29.71 -4.49
C SER A 50 21.61 28.51 -3.79
N ASN A 51 20.97 27.35 -3.68
CA ASN A 51 21.64 26.10 -3.26
C ASN A 51 20.94 24.86 -3.86
N LYS A 52 21.67 24.11 -4.68
CA LYS A 52 21.21 22.99 -5.53
C LYS A 52 20.78 21.72 -4.77
N THR A 53 20.15 21.83 -3.61
CA THR A 53 19.71 20.64 -2.86
C THR A 53 18.29 20.31 -3.29
N THR A 54 18.15 19.33 -4.19
CA THR A 54 16.85 18.76 -4.58
C THR A 54 16.14 18.26 -3.33
N ILE A 55 14.96 18.80 -3.01
CA ILE A 55 14.10 18.20 -1.98
C ILE A 55 13.51 16.93 -2.56
N LEU A 56 13.70 15.80 -1.88
CA LEU A 56 13.18 14.51 -2.31
C LEU A 56 12.21 13.98 -1.27
N GLY A 57 10.98 13.72 -1.69
CA GLY A 57 10.02 12.99 -0.89
C GLY A 57 10.47 11.55 -0.71
N THR A 58 10.12 10.96 0.42
CA THR A 58 10.60 9.63 0.83
C THR A 58 9.47 8.74 1.37
N ASN A 59 8.21 9.02 1.02
CA ASN A 59 7.06 8.23 1.43
C ASN A 59 7.13 6.81 0.89
N ALA A 60 7.52 6.65 -0.39
CA ALA A 60 7.70 5.37 -1.06
C ALA A 60 9.03 4.67 -0.68
N ILE A 61 9.84 5.32 0.18
CA ILE A 61 11.11 4.79 0.68
C ILE A 61 10.91 4.27 2.11
N THR A 62 11.38 3.05 2.33
CA THR A 62 11.39 2.40 3.66
C THR A 62 12.13 3.29 4.67
N PRO A 63 11.62 3.49 5.90
CA PRO A 63 12.18 4.44 6.86
C PRO A 63 13.71 4.35 7.06
N LYS A 64 14.29 3.16 7.20
CA LYS A 64 15.74 2.96 7.37
C LYS A 64 16.60 3.53 6.24
N PHE A 65 16.06 3.67 5.04
CA PHE A 65 16.79 4.15 3.88
C PHE A 65 16.65 5.65 3.64
N ARG A 66 15.70 6.33 4.31
CA ARG A 66 15.34 7.72 3.98
C ARG A 66 16.50 8.71 4.14
N SER A 67 17.34 8.53 5.15
CA SER A 67 18.53 9.37 5.38
C SER A 67 19.62 9.22 4.32
N HIS A 68 19.57 8.13 3.54
CA HIS A 68 20.54 7.82 2.49
C HIS A 68 20.11 8.36 1.12
N VAL A 69 18.87 8.82 0.97
CA VAL A 69 18.35 9.45 -0.25
C VAL A 69 18.83 10.89 -0.32
N LYS A 70 19.74 11.18 -1.25
CA LYS A 70 20.39 12.50 -1.41
C LYS A 70 20.10 13.14 -2.77
N ASP A 71 19.80 12.32 -3.77
CA ASP A 71 19.59 12.69 -5.16
C ASP A 71 18.65 11.68 -5.84
N LEU A 72 18.34 11.89 -7.12
CA LEU A 72 17.46 11.00 -7.88
C LEU A 72 18.02 9.59 -8.06
N ILE A 73 19.35 9.45 -8.09
CA ILE A 73 20.02 8.15 -8.29
C ILE A 73 19.84 7.30 -7.03
N THR A 74 20.19 7.86 -5.88
CA THR A 74 19.99 7.22 -4.57
C THR A 74 18.50 7.00 -4.26
N TYR A 75 17.61 7.91 -4.67
CA TYR A 75 16.16 7.68 -4.60
C TYR A 75 15.74 6.44 -5.40
N GLN A 76 16.21 6.29 -6.63
CA GLN A 76 15.88 5.13 -7.46
C GLN A 76 16.43 3.82 -6.88
N GLU A 77 17.65 3.84 -6.36
CA GLU A 77 18.29 2.71 -5.68
C GLU A 77 17.47 2.28 -4.45
N PHE A 78 17.25 3.18 -3.49
CA PHE A 78 16.50 2.87 -2.27
C PHE A 78 15.02 2.65 -2.51
N GLY A 79 14.46 3.21 -3.59
CA GLY A 79 13.12 2.92 -4.07
C GLY A 79 12.98 1.49 -4.55
N SER A 80 14.01 0.94 -5.19
CA SER A 80 14.04 -0.47 -5.60
C SER A 80 14.21 -1.40 -4.39
N ALA A 81 15.01 -1.00 -3.39
CA ALA A 81 15.15 -1.71 -2.12
C ALA A 81 13.89 -1.64 -1.22
N SER A 82 12.92 -0.80 -1.56
CA SER A 82 11.69 -0.55 -0.78
C SER A 82 10.45 -1.20 -1.39
N THR A 83 10.59 -2.25 -2.20
CA THR A 83 9.45 -2.94 -2.87
C THR A 83 8.36 -3.33 -1.88
N LEU A 84 8.66 -4.11 -0.84
CA LEU A 84 7.66 -4.52 0.16
C LEU A 84 7.00 -3.32 0.85
N TRP A 85 7.72 -2.23 1.11
CA TRP A 85 7.15 -1.03 1.70
C TRP A 85 6.08 -0.37 0.81
N LYS A 86 6.28 -0.39 -0.51
CA LYS A 86 5.32 0.10 -1.50
C LYS A 86 4.14 -0.86 -1.66
N GLU A 87 4.40 -2.17 -1.66
CA GLU A 87 3.35 -3.20 -1.69
C GLU A 87 2.40 -3.11 -0.51
N VAL A 88 2.95 -2.89 0.70
CA VAL A 88 2.15 -2.69 1.91
C VAL A 88 1.20 -1.51 1.75
N PHE A 89 1.66 -0.37 1.23
CA PHE A 89 0.80 0.78 1.00
C PHE A 89 -0.30 0.47 -0.01
N ALA A 90 0.04 -0.19 -1.12
CA ALA A 90 -0.91 -0.50 -2.18
C ALA A 90 -2.01 -1.46 -1.73
N ASP A 91 -1.64 -2.54 -1.03
CA ASP A 91 -2.60 -3.50 -0.47
C ASP A 91 -3.49 -2.86 0.61
N LEU A 92 -2.94 -1.99 1.45
CA LEU A 92 -3.74 -1.26 2.44
C LEU A 92 -4.69 -0.27 1.76
N TYR A 93 -4.21 0.53 0.81
CA TYR A 93 -5.07 1.49 0.10
C TYR A 93 -6.24 0.79 -0.60
N MET A 94 -5.96 -0.33 -1.27
CA MET A 94 -6.98 -1.19 -1.88
C MET A 94 -7.99 -1.70 -0.83
N ALA A 95 -7.52 -2.21 0.31
CA ALA A 95 -8.38 -2.68 1.38
C ALA A 95 -9.27 -1.56 1.93
N GLY A 96 -8.70 -0.38 2.20
CA GLY A 96 -9.42 0.81 2.62
C GLY A 96 -10.50 1.23 1.61
N TYR A 97 -10.17 1.20 0.32
CA TYR A 97 -11.13 1.52 -0.74
C TYR A 97 -12.31 0.55 -0.73
N LEU A 98 -12.06 -0.76 -0.60
CA LEU A 98 -13.12 -1.77 -0.49
C LEU A 98 -13.98 -1.54 0.74
N TYR A 99 -13.39 -1.19 1.89
CA TYR A 99 -14.15 -0.92 3.11
C TYR A 99 -15.14 0.25 2.98
N ILE A 100 -14.80 1.25 2.16
CA ILE A 100 -15.68 2.41 1.91
C ILE A 100 -16.73 2.08 0.86
N ASN A 101 -16.30 1.53 -0.27
CA ASN A 101 -17.12 1.47 -1.49
C ASN A 101 -17.84 0.12 -1.67
N HIS A 102 -17.36 -0.94 -1.01
CA HIS A 102 -17.89 -2.30 -1.09
C HIS A 102 -17.97 -2.99 0.30
N PRO A 103 -18.53 -2.33 1.33
CA PRO A 103 -18.45 -2.79 2.72
C PRO A 103 -19.08 -4.16 2.95
N GLY A 104 -20.09 -4.54 2.14
CA GLY A 104 -20.80 -5.81 2.29
C GLY A 104 -19.95 -7.05 2.02
N ILE A 105 -18.81 -6.90 1.33
CA ILE A 105 -17.90 -7.98 0.94
C ILE A 105 -16.42 -7.71 1.27
N ALA A 106 -16.08 -6.48 1.67
CA ALA A 106 -14.71 -6.04 1.89
C ALA A 106 -13.92 -6.95 2.84
N ASP A 107 -14.47 -7.29 4.00
CA ASP A 107 -13.77 -8.14 4.98
C ASP A 107 -13.40 -9.50 4.39
N GLN A 108 -14.30 -10.14 3.66
CA GLN A 108 -14.03 -11.45 3.07
C GLN A 108 -12.96 -11.35 1.98
N ILE A 109 -12.98 -10.30 1.16
CA ILE A 109 -11.97 -10.09 0.12
C ILE A 109 -10.60 -9.82 0.73
N VAL A 110 -10.52 -8.92 1.71
CA VAL A 110 -9.26 -8.57 2.37
C VAL A 110 -8.68 -9.79 3.10
N GLN A 111 -9.53 -10.59 3.74
CA GLN A 111 -9.11 -11.85 4.35
C GLN A 111 -8.56 -12.84 3.32
N ASN A 112 -9.27 -13.03 2.20
CA ASN A 112 -8.83 -13.92 1.13
C ASN A 112 -7.53 -13.44 0.49
N TRP A 113 -7.38 -12.13 0.30
CA TRP A 113 -6.16 -11.51 -0.22
C TRP A 113 -4.99 -11.72 0.74
N SER A 114 -5.20 -11.51 2.04
CA SER A 114 -4.19 -11.77 3.06
C SER A 114 -3.69 -13.21 3.03
N LYS A 115 -4.60 -14.20 2.91
CA LYS A 115 -4.25 -15.62 2.79
C LYS A 115 -3.46 -15.92 1.50
N LEU A 116 -3.81 -15.25 0.40
CA LEU A 116 -3.08 -15.42 -0.86
C LEU A 116 -1.65 -14.88 -0.75
N ARG A 117 -1.47 -13.70 -0.14
CA ARG A 117 -0.14 -13.11 0.11
C ARG A 117 0.70 -13.97 1.05
N GLU A 118 0.09 -14.51 2.10
CA GLU A 118 0.75 -15.44 3.02
C GLU A 118 1.20 -16.73 2.33
N LYS A 119 0.34 -17.32 1.49
CA LYS A 119 0.67 -18.54 0.74
C LYS A 119 1.88 -18.33 -0.19
N ASN A 120 2.02 -17.15 -0.77
CA ASN A 120 3.07 -16.85 -1.74
C ASN A 120 4.32 -16.23 -1.09
N ALA A 121 4.36 -16.11 0.24
CA ALA A 121 5.36 -15.28 0.91
C ALA A 121 6.80 -15.77 0.72
N GLU A 122 7.01 -17.08 0.55
CA GLU A 122 8.33 -17.69 0.31
C GLU A 122 8.81 -17.47 -1.13
N ASP A 123 7.89 -17.48 -2.10
CA ASP A 123 8.20 -17.31 -3.52
C ASP A 123 8.23 -15.83 -3.95
N ASP A 124 7.65 -14.94 -3.15
CA ASP A 124 7.42 -13.53 -3.48
C ASP A 124 7.51 -12.64 -2.23
N GLU A 125 8.70 -12.57 -1.64
CA GLU A 125 8.96 -11.77 -0.43
C GLU A 125 8.58 -10.28 -0.59
N GLY A 126 8.66 -9.77 -1.82
CA GLY A 126 8.29 -8.40 -2.17
C GLY A 126 6.82 -8.11 -1.87
N HIS A 127 5.94 -9.11 -1.97
CA HIS A 127 4.50 -8.97 -1.77
C HIS A 127 4.00 -9.62 -0.46
N SER A 128 4.88 -9.97 0.47
CA SER A 128 4.54 -10.57 1.77
C SER A 128 3.86 -9.59 2.74
N THR A 129 2.68 -9.10 2.38
CA THR A 129 1.93 -8.02 3.07
C THR A 129 0.87 -8.52 4.07
N SER A 130 0.71 -9.84 4.20
CA SER A 130 -0.35 -10.48 4.99
C SER A 130 -0.43 -9.98 6.44
N CYS A 131 0.71 -9.72 7.09
CA CYS A 131 0.73 -9.17 8.44
C CYS A 131 -0.02 -7.82 8.56
N TRP A 132 0.22 -6.89 7.62
CA TRP A 132 -0.44 -5.57 7.64
C TRP A 132 -1.92 -5.68 7.30
N LEU A 133 -2.29 -6.55 6.35
CA LEU A 133 -3.70 -6.81 6.01
C LEU A 133 -4.46 -7.42 7.19
N ASN A 134 -3.81 -8.28 7.99
CA ASN A 134 -4.37 -8.83 9.22
C ASN A 134 -4.55 -7.77 10.32
N ILE A 135 -3.66 -6.78 10.40
CA ILE A 135 -3.84 -5.61 11.30
C ILE A 135 -5.00 -4.74 10.80
N ALA A 136 -5.05 -4.44 9.50
CA ALA A 136 -6.10 -3.63 8.89
C ALA A 136 -7.51 -4.19 9.13
N GLN A 137 -7.65 -5.52 9.13
CA GLN A 137 -8.90 -6.20 9.46
C GLN A 137 -9.40 -5.90 10.88
N LYS A 138 -8.51 -5.60 11.84
CA LYS A 138 -8.84 -5.40 13.27
C LYS A 138 -8.96 -3.93 13.67
N LEU A 139 -8.45 -3.01 12.87
CA LEU A 139 -8.48 -1.58 13.15
C LEU A 139 -9.77 -0.93 12.63
N PRO A 140 -10.15 0.26 13.16
CA PRO A 140 -11.22 1.07 12.61
C PRO A 140 -11.04 1.30 11.10
N LYS A 141 -12.10 1.09 10.33
CA LYS A 141 -12.10 1.26 8.88
C LYS A 141 -12.16 2.74 8.49
N PRO A 142 -11.58 3.15 7.36
CA PRO A 142 -11.73 4.51 6.88
C PRO A 142 -13.20 4.73 6.49
N LYS A 143 -13.71 5.94 6.70
CA LYS A 143 -15.11 6.29 6.41
C LYS A 143 -15.26 6.98 5.07
N THR A 144 -14.19 7.62 4.59
CA THR A 144 -14.22 8.43 3.36
C THR A 144 -12.96 8.22 2.53
N ASN A 145 -13.06 8.40 1.21
CA ASN A 145 -11.91 8.27 0.31
C ASN A 145 -10.78 9.27 0.63
N LYS A 146 -11.09 10.37 1.33
CA LYS A 146 -10.10 11.37 1.79
C LYS A 146 -9.16 10.81 2.86
N GLU A 147 -9.58 9.79 3.59
CA GLU A 147 -8.81 9.18 4.69
C GLU A 147 -7.85 8.09 4.20
N LEU A 148 -7.97 7.61 2.96
CA LEU A 148 -7.26 6.41 2.48
C LEU A 148 -5.75 6.50 2.62
N ILE A 149 -5.16 7.63 2.24
CA ILE A 149 -3.70 7.82 2.31
C ILE A 149 -3.22 7.75 3.77
N THR A 150 -3.82 8.57 4.64
CA THR A 150 -3.44 8.64 6.06
C THR A 150 -3.73 7.32 6.78
N TRP A 151 -4.85 6.66 6.47
CA TRP A 151 -5.20 5.36 7.04
C TRP A 151 -4.19 4.29 6.65
N SER A 152 -3.83 4.20 5.37
CA SER A 152 -2.81 3.26 4.89
C SER A 152 -1.45 3.52 5.50
N ASP A 153 -1.02 4.78 5.59
CA ASP A 153 0.28 5.13 6.18
C ASP A 153 0.36 4.81 7.67
N ASN A 154 -0.71 5.06 8.43
CA ASN A 154 -0.75 4.74 9.85
C ASN A 154 -0.59 3.24 10.10
N ILE A 155 -1.21 2.40 9.27
CA ILE A 155 -1.07 0.95 9.40
C ILE A 155 0.29 0.50 8.88
N ARG A 156 0.73 0.99 7.72
CA ARG A 156 2.05 0.69 7.14
C ARG A 156 3.19 0.98 8.13
N SER A 157 3.08 2.09 8.87
CA SER A 157 4.04 2.57 9.87
C SER A 157 4.11 1.73 11.16
N THR A 158 3.29 0.68 11.28
CA THR A 158 3.37 -0.22 12.45
C THR A 158 4.65 -1.05 12.41
N SER A 159 5.42 -1.01 13.50
CA SER A 159 6.65 -1.80 13.65
C SER A 159 6.38 -3.29 13.91
N LYS A 160 5.13 -3.67 14.18
CA LYS A 160 4.72 -5.04 14.53
C LYS A 160 4.98 -6.08 13.43
N CYS A 161 4.97 -5.66 12.17
CA CYS A 161 5.11 -6.59 11.03
C CYS A 161 6.55 -6.74 10.53
N LYS A 162 7.34 -5.66 10.57
CA LYS A 162 8.72 -5.66 10.09
C LYS A 162 9.52 -4.60 10.84
N SER A 163 9.96 -4.93 12.06
CA SER A 163 10.70 -3.99 12.91
C SER A 163 11.98 -3.45 12.25
N ASP A 164 12.60 -4.26 11.38
CA ASP A 164 13.85 -3.90 10.71
C ASP A 164 13.68 -2.81 9.65
N PHE A 165 12.46 -2.45 9.25
CA PHE A 165 12.22 -1.25 8.41
C PHE A 165 12.56 0.06 9.12
N TYR A 166 12.64 0.04 10.45
CA TYR A 166 12.79 1.23 11.29
C TYR A 166 14.12 1.27 12.04
N LYS A 167 14.93 0.22 11.95
CA LYS A 167 16.28 0.19 12.53
C LYS A 167 17.26 0.73 11.50
N SER A 168 18.06 1.71 11.91
CA SER A 168 19.17 2.30 11.14
C SER A 168 20.43 1.44 11.24
#